data_AF-A0A8S2UG54-F1
#
_entry.id   AF-A0A8S2UG54-F1
#
_cell.length_a   1.000
_cell.length_b   1.000
_cell.length_c   1.000
_cell.angle_alpha   90.00
_cell.angle_beta   90.00
_cell.angle_gamma   90.00
#
_symmetry.space_group_name_H-M   'P 1'
#
loop_
_entity.id
_entity.type
_entity.pdbx_description
1 polymer ?
#
loop_
_entity_poly.entity_id
_entity_poly.type
_entity_poly.pdbx_seq_one_letter_code
_entity_poly.pdbx_strand_id
1 'polypeptide(L)' 'MWHPNIYENGEVCISILHPPTEDPQSGEHPSERWNPAQNV' A
#
# COMPACT_ATOMS: atom_id res chain seq x y z
N MET A 1 8.19 6.47 16.53
CA MET A 1 8.56 7.25 15.34
C MET A 1 7.40 8.18 15.03
N TRP A 2 7.61 9.43 14.60
CA TRP A 2 6.52 10.35 14.27
C TRP A 2 6.51 10.63 12.77
N HIS A 3 5.55 10.04 12.06
CA HIS A 3 5.41 10.19 10.62
C HIS A 3 3.94 10.00 10.20
N PRO A 4 3.39 10.75 9.23
CA PRO A 4 1.99 10.62 8.82
C PRO A 4 1.59 9.23 8.33
N ASN A 5 2.55 8.47 7.76
CA ASN A 5 2.34 7.11 7.27
C ASN A 5 2.74 6.01 8.27
N ILE A 6 2.92 6.33 9.57
CA ILE A 6 3.27 5.35 10.59
C ILE A 6 2.29 5.47 11.75
N TYR A 7 1.58 4.39 12.02
CA TYR A 7 0.64 4.31 13.13
C TYR A 7 1.36 4.30 14.49
N GLU A 8 0.61 4.53 15.57
CA GLU A 8 1.16 4.56 16.94
C GLU A 8 1.80 3.22 17.36
N ASN A 9 1.32 2.10 16.80
CA ASN A 9 1.88 0.77 17.00
C ASN A 9 3.16 0.51 16.18
N GLY A 10 3.57 1.44 15.31
CA GLY A 10 4.75 1.33 14.45
C GLY A 10 4.51 0.72 13.07
N GLU A 11 3.28 0.32 12.75
CA GLU A 11 2.94 -0.20 11.42
C GLU A 11 2.99 0.92 10.36
N VAL A 12 3.55 0.60 9.20
CA VAL A 12 3.68 1.53 8.07
C VAL A 12 2.46 1.39 7.15
N CYS A 13 1.86 2.53 6.78
CA CYS A 13 0.67 2.61 5.94
C CYS A 13 0.98 3.38 4.65
N ILE A 14 1.30 2.62 3.59
CA ILE A 14 1.52 3.11 2.23
C ILE A 14 0.83 2.18 1.23
N SER A 15 0.44 2.69 0.06
CA SER A 15 -0.41 1.98 -0.90
C SER A 15 0.12 0.60 -1.32
N ILE A 16 1.44 0.46 -1.50
CA ILE A 16 2.08 -0.80 -1.93
C ILE A 16 2.01 -1.92 -0.88
N LEU A 17 1.77 -1.58 0.39
CA LEU A 17 1.60 -2.56 1.48
C LEU A 17 0.15 -2.99 1.66
N HIS A 18 -0.78 -2.41 0.89
CA HIS A 18 -2.19 -2.76 0.94
C HIS A 18 -2.53 -3.74 -0.19
N PRO A 19 -3.47 -4.68 0.03
CA PRO A 19 -3.90 -5.60 -1.01
C PRO A 19 -4.50 -4.82 -2.20
N PRO A 20 -4.43 -5.40 -3.41
CA PRO A 20 -5.08 -4.81 -4.57
C PRO A 20 -6.60 -4.77 -4.36
N THR A 21 -7.24 -3.74 -4.89
CA THR A 21 -8.70 -3.63 -4.93
C THR A 21 -9.14 -3.87 -6.38
N GLU A 22 -10.14 -4.73 -6.60
CA GLU A 22 -10.74 -4.94 -7.92
C GLU A 22 -11.77 -3.84 -8.23
N ASP A 23 -11.31 -2.59 -8.27
CA ASP A 23 -12.13 -1.44 -8.64
C ASP A 23 -11.64 -0.83 -9.96
N PRO A 24 -12.33 -1.08 -11.09
CA PRO A 24 -12.00 -0.50 -12.38
C PRO A 24 -12.09 1.03 -12.44
N GLN A 25 -12.77 1.68 -11.49
CA GLN A 25 -12.90 3.14 -11.42
C GLN A 25 -11.83 3.79 -10.55
N SER A 26 -11.01 3.00 -9.82
CA SER A 26 -9.97 3.53 -8.94
C SER A 26 -8.88 4.31 -9.68
N GLY A 27 -8.57 3.92 -10.92
CA GLY A 27 -7.46 4.50 -11.69
C GLY A 27 -6.06 4.13 -11.20
N GLU A 28 -5.95 3.22 -10.22
CA GLU A 28 -4.66 2.79 -9.67
C GLU A 28 -3.94 1.80 -10.59
N HIS A 29 -2.63 1.93 -10.70
CA HIS A 29 -1.78 0.97 -11.40
C HIS A 29 -1.44 -0.25 -10.53
N PRO A 30 -1.24 -1.44 -11.13
CA PRO A 30 -0.83 -2.63 -10.38
C PRO A 30 0.48 -2.48 -9.59
N SER A 31 1.37 -1.57 -10.02
CA SER A 31 2.62 -1.25 -9.33
C SER A 31 2.43 -0.40 -8.07
N GLU A 32 1.25 0.20 -7.86
CA GLU A 32 0.95 1.07 -6.73
C GLU A 32 0.35 0.32 -5.53
N ARG A 33 0.02 -0.96 -5.71
CA ARG A 33 -0.52 -1.89 -4.71
C ARG A 33 0.35 -3.13 -4.58
N TRP A 34 0.11 -3.90 -3.53
CA TRP A 34 0.79 -5.17 -3.34
C TRP A 34 0.49 -6.13 -4.50
N ASN A 35 1.53 -6.76 -5.04
CA ASN A 35 1.41 -7.87 -5.97
C ASN A 35 2.62 -8.81 -5.79
N PRO A 36 2.55 -10.09 -6.22
CA PRO A 36 3.62 -11.06 -5.99
C PRO A 36 4.97 -10.74 -6.64
N ALA A 37 5.03 -9.77 -7.57
CA ALA A 37 6.29 -9.32 -8.17
C ALA A 37 7.02 -8.27 -7.32
N GLN A 38 6.33 -7.64 -6.36
CA GLN A 38 6.95 -6.77 -5.36
C GLN A 38 7.90 -7.60 -4.48
N ASN A 39 9.00 -6.97 -4.06
CA ASN A 39 10.01 -7.57 -3.19
C ASN A 39 10.42 -6.58 -2.09
N VAL A 40 11.12 -7.10 -1.07
CA VAL A 40 11.63 -6.32 0.08
C VAL A 40 12.84 -5.50 -0.33
#